data_AF-A0ABD3ASD6-F1
#
_entry.id   AF-A0ABD3ASD6-F1
#
_cell.length_a   1.000
_cell.length_b   1.000
_cell.length_c   1.000
_cell.angle_alpha   90.00
_cell.angle_beta   90.00
_cell.angle_gamma   90.00
#
_symmetry.space_group_name_H-M   'P 1'
#
loop_
_entity.id
_entity.type
_entity.pdbx_description
1 polymer ?
#
loop_
_entity_poly.entity_id
_entity_poly.type
_entity_poly.pdbx_seq_one_letter_code
_entity_poly.pdbx_strand_id
1 'polypeptide(L)'
;MEEEMKIKAPMPPGIKEKIQQEFYSDAEYNEEIFVVQKKLIITNDASGCRFCIASELILNKFLSDEEEAFLQTYDSIGRRNQIDAKITDPGLKMGSIKLWKWLNKVDSPTDIKYYLGSGWNRIVTEYDLKEGELVRLWAVRLAKKTLCFVLVRL
;
A
#
# COMPACT_ATOMS: atom_id res chain seq x y z
N MET A 1 17.44 -0.47 17.99
CA MET A 1 17.26 -0.05 16.58
C MET A 1 15.90 -0.49 16.01
N GLU A 2 15.00 -1.10 16.80
CA GLU A 2 13.66 -1.54 16.37
C GLU A 2 12.51 -0.60 16.80
N GLU A 3 12.76 0.38 17.67
CA GLU A 3 11.71 1.24 18.24
C GLU A 3 11.20 2.33 17.29
N GLU A 4 12.00 2.76 16.30
CA GLU A 4 11.61 3.84 15.38
C GLU A 4 10.53 3.44 14.36
N MET A 5 10.19 2.15 14.21
CA MET A 5 9.27 1.67 13.17
C MET A 5 7.80 1.53 13.61
N LYS A 6 7.48 1.74 14.90
CA LYS A 6 6.11 1.56 15.44
C LYS A 6 5.43 2.84 15.89
N ILE A 7 5.81 3.99 15.34
CA ILE A 7 5.13 5.25 15.63
C ILE A 7 3.86 5.33 14.79
N LYS A 8 2.70 5.15 15.41
CA LYS A 8 1.40 5.47 14.78
C LYS A 8 1.34 6.98 14.62
N ALA A 9 1.43 7.46 13.39
CA ALA A 9 1.35 8.88 13.06
C ALA A 9 0.01 9.18 12.37
N PRO A 10 -0.65 10.30 12.71
CA PRO A 10 -1.80 10.76 11.93
C PRO A 10 -1.33 11.07 10.50
N MET A 11 -2.21 10.84 9.52
CA MET A 11 -1.98 11.30 8.16
C MET A 11 -1.77 12.84 8.15
N PRO A 12 -0.81 13.36 7.36
CA PRO A 12 -0.58 14.79 7.29
C PRO A 12 -1.84 15.62 6.96
N PRO A 13 -1.98 16.84 7.52
CA PRO A 13 -3.10 17.72 7.21
C PRO A 13 -3.19 18.03 5.71
N GLY A 14 -4.42 18.21 5.17
CA GLY A 14 -4.63 18.56 3.76
C GLY A 14 -4.73 17.36 2.82
N ILE A 15 -4.23 16.18 3.20
CA ILE A 15 -4.32 14.97 2.36
C ILE A 15 -5.76 14.49 2.27
N LYS A 16 -6.48 14.49 3.40
CA LYS A 16 -7.88 14.07 3.45
C LYS A 16 -8.75 14.92 2.52
N GLU A 17 -8.58 16.23 2.57
CA GLU A 17 -9.30 17.19 1.75
C GLU A 17 -9.02 16.98 0.27
N LYS A 18 -7.76 16.73 -0.11
CA LYS A 18 -7.41 16.43 -1.50
C LYS A 18 -8.04 15.12 -1.99
N ILE A 19 -8.02 14.07 -1.17
CA ILE A 19 -8.72 12.81 -1.49
C ILE A 19 -10.21 13.09 -1.71
N GLN A 20 -10.86 13.83 -0.81
CA GLN A 20 -12.28 14.16 -0.93
C GLN A 20 -12.60 15.00 -2.18
N GLN A 21 -11.72 15.94 -2.55
CA GLN A 21 -11.87 16.76 -3.76
C GLN A 21 -11.80 15.92 -5.04
N GLU A 22 -10.85 14.99 -5.12
CA GLU A 22 -10.64 14.16 -6.31
C GLU A 22 -11.71 13.05 -6.48
N PHE A 23 -12.28 12.55 -5.39
CA PHE A 23 -13.30 11.49 -5.43
C PHE A 23 -14.76 12.00 -5.39
N TYR A 24 -14.97 13.33 -5.46
CA TYR A 24 -16.24 14.03 -5.21
C TYR A 24 -16.83 13.77 -3.80
N SER A 25 -17.63 14.73 -3.32
CA SER A 25 -18.19 14.81 -1.96
C SER A 25 -19.09 13.67 -1.49
N ASP A 26 -19.31 12.64 -2.32
CA ASP A 26 -20.01 11.39 -1.96
C ASP A 26 -19.05 10.30 -1.45
N ALA A 27 -17.74 10.55 -1.39
CA ALA A 27 -16.81 9.70 -0.68
C ALA A 27 -16.95 9.91 0.84
N GLU A 28 -17.87 9.18 1.46
CA GLU A 28 -17.77 8.91 2.90
C GLU A 28 -16.37 8.33 3.16
N TYR A 29 -15.51 9.17 3.71
CA TYR A 29 -14.20 8.79 4.22
C TYR A 29 -14.47 7.98 5.48
N ASN A 30 -14.50 6.66 5.33
CA ASN A 30 -15.01 5.79 6.38
C ASN A 30 -13.96 5.52 7.46
N GLU A 31 -12.71 5.31 7.05
CA GLU A 31 -11.64 4.93 7.99
C GLU A 31 -10.25 5.27 7.42
N GLU A 32 -9.41 5.84 8.29
CA GLU A 32 -7.97 6.01 8.08
C GLU A 32 -7.23 4.90 8.82
N ILE A 33 -6.45 4.11 8.10
CA ILE A 33 -5.71 2.98 8.66
C ILE A 33 -4.23 3.18 8.39
N PHE A 34 -3.45 3.47 9.44
CA PHE A 34 -2.00 3.47 9.33
C PHE A 34 -1.49 2.05 9.12
N VAL A 35 -0.86 1.80 7.97
CA VAL A 35 -0.42 0.46 7.56
C VAL A 35 0.99 0.20 8.07
N VAL A 36 1.97 1.02 7.68
CA VAL A 36 3.40 0.81 7.97
C VAL A 36 4.21 2.10 7.85
N GLN A 37 5.29 2.19 8.64
CA GLN A 37 6.43 3.07 8.39
C GLN A 37 7.67 2.21 8.14
N LYS A 38 8.38 2.44 7.03
CA LYS A 38 9.61 1.69 6.73
C LYS A 38 10.54 2.48 5.83
N LYS A 39 11.82 2.10 5.85
CA LYS A 39 12.77 2.52 4.83
C LYS A 39 12.49 1.80 3.52
N LEU A 40 12.59 2.51 2.41
CA LEU A 40 12.46 1.94 1.08
C LEU A 40 13.62 0.99 0.81
N ILE A 41 13.27 -0.18 0.31
CA ILE A 41 14.21 -1.15 -0.25
C ILE A 41 13.91 -1.17 -1.74
N ILE A 42 14.81 -0.61 -2.54
CA ILE A 42 14.64 -0.52 -3.99
C ILE A 42 15.52 -1.60 -4.61
N THR A 43 14.90 -2.71 -5.00
CA THR A 43 15.62 -3.79 -5.68
C THR A 43 15.76 -3.44 -7.16
N ASN A 44 16.99 -3.25 -7.63
CA ASN A 44 17.34 -2.95 -9.03
C ASN A 44 17.15 -4.13 -10.00
N ASP A 45 16.39 -5.17 -9.64
CA ASP A 45 16.18 -6.30 -10.54
C ASP A 45 15.12 -6.00 -11.61
N ALA A 46 15.22 -6.70 -12.74
CA ALA A 46 14.35 -6.54 -13.90
C ALA A 46 12.86 -6.85 -13.63
N SER A 47 12.51 -7.31 -12.42
CA SER A 47 11.15 -7.72 -12.02
C SER A 47 10.30 -6.60 -11.42
N GLY A 48 10.81 -5.37 -11.45
CA GLY A 48 10.09 -4.17 -11.05
C GLY A 48 10.24 -3.92 -9.57
N CYS A 49 10.70 -2.71 -9.24
CA CYS A 49 10.64 -2.20 -7.89
C CYS A 49 9.18 -2.35 -7.42
N ARG A 50 8.99 -3.04 -6.32
CA ARG A 50 7.66 -3.24 -5.71
C ARG A 50 7.75 -2.72 -4.29
N PHE A 51 6.69 -2.06 -3.83
CA PHE A 51 6.61 -1.74 -2.41
C PHE A 51 6.22 -2.99 -1.64
N CYS A 52 7.21 -3.66 -1.06
CA CYS A 52 7.01 -4.84 -0.24
C CYS A 52 6.67 -4.45 1.21
N ILE A 53 5.61 -5.02 1.75
CA ILE A 53 5.17 -4.87 3.14
C ILE A 53 5.14 -6.26 3.75
N ALA A 54 6.06 -6.51 4.68
CA ALA A 54 6.06 -7.75 5.42
C ALA A 54 4.96 -7.68 6.49
N SER A 55 4.17 -8.75 6.65
CA SER A 55 2.97 -8.75 7.48
C SER A 55 3.24 -8.39 8.95
N GLU A 56 4.42 -8.74 9.46
CA GLU A 56 4.92 -8.44 10.79
C GLU A 56 5.14 -6.94 11.05
N LEU A 57 5.26 -6.15 9.99
CA LEU A 57 5.38 -4.69 10.07
C LEU A 57 4.03 -3.97 10.01
N ILE A 58 2.94 -4.70 9.70
CA ILE A 58 1.62 -4.12 9.55
C ILE A 58 1.01 -3.92 10.93
N LEU A 59 0.70 -2.66 11.25
CA LEU A 59 0.26 -2.29 12.59
C LEU A 59 -1.25 -2.42 12.79
N ASN A 60 -2.03 -2.28 11.72
CA ASN A 60 -3.49 -2.35 11.77
C ASN A 60 -4.00 -3.13 10.54
N LYS A 61 -5.05 -3.93 10.75
CA LYS A 61 -5.72 -4.65 9.66
C LYS A 61 -6.31 -3.61 8.70
N PHE A 62 -5.86 -3.66 7.45
CA PHE A 62 -6.27 -2.69 6.42
C PHE A 62 -7.14 -3.30 5.31
N LEU A 63 -7.27 -4.63 5.27
CA LEU A 63 -8.11 -5.37 4.33
C LEU A 63 -9.36 -5.93 5.03
N SER A 64 -10.46 -6.04 4.30
CA SER A 64 -11.61 -6.84 4.74
C SER A 64 -11.28 -8.33 4.68
N ASP A 65 -12.05 -9.16 5.40
CA ASP A 65 -11.88 -10.62 5.32
C ASP A 65 -12.12 -11.16 3.91
N GLU A 66 -13.04 -10.54 3.16
CA GLU A 66 -13.33 -10.89 1.77
C GLU A 66 -12.14 -10.60 0.85
N GLU A 67 -11.51 -9.44 1.01
CA GLU A 67 -10.31 -9.04 0.24
C GLU A 67 -9.11 -9.92 0.59
N GLU A 68 -8.93 -10.20 1.88
CA GLU A 68 -7.86 -11.05 2.38
C GLU A 68 -7.99 -12.50 1.84
N ALA A 69 -9.23 -13.02 1.78
CA ALA A 69 -9.52 -14.31 1.17
C ALA A 69 -9.30 -14.27 -0.35
N PHE A 70 -9.76 -13.22 -1.03
CA PHE A 70 -9.59 -13.06 -2.48
C PHE A 70 -8.11 -13.07 -2.88
N LEU A 71 -7.24 -12.36 -2.15
CA LEU A 71 -5.80 -12.34 -2.42
C LEU A 71 -5.08 -13.69 -2.19
N GLN A 72 -5.74 -14.68 -1.58
CA GLN A 72 -5.21 -16.03 -1.41
C GLN A 72 -5.57 -16.97 -2.58
N THR A 73 -6.40 -16.51 -3.51
CA THR A 73 -6.89 -17.28 -4.65
C THR A 73 -6.13 -16.96 -5.94
N TYR A 74 -6.39 -17.75 -6.97
CA TYR A 74 -5.81 -17.60 -8.31
C TYR A 74 -6.93 -17.39 -9.33
N ASP A 75 -6.63 -16.67 -10.41
CA ASP A 75 -7.54 -16.52 -11.53
C ASP A 75 -7.62 -17.80 -12.38
N SER A 76 -8.49 -17.79 -13.40
CA SER A 76 -8.74 -18.94 -14.28
C SER A 76 -7.52 -19.38 -15.09
N ILE A 77 -6.48 -18.55 -15.18
CA ILE A 77 -5.22 -18.84 -15.90
C ILE A 77 -4.06 -19.08 -14.94
N GLY A 78 -4.33 -19.28 -13.64
CA GLY A 78 -3.36 -19.65 -12.62
C GLY A 78 -2.48 -18.50 -12.13
N ARG A 79 -2.84 -17.23 -12.40
CA ARG A 79 -2.15 -16.06 -11.83
C ARG A 79 -2.76 -15.70 -10.48
N ARG A 80 -1.96 -15.14 -9.58
CA ARG A 80 -2.45 -14.65 -8.29
C ARG A 80 -3.46 -13.53 -8.50
N ASN A 81 -4.57 -13.59 -7.78
CA ASN A 81 -5.54 -12.51 -7.77
C ASN A 81 -4.96 -11.24 -7.14
N GLN A 82 -5.40 -10.09 -7.66
CA GLN A 82 -4.89 -8.77 -7.29
C GLN A 82 -6.06 -7.82 -7.10
N ILE A 83 -5.94 -6.93 -6.12
CA ILE A 83 -6.92 -5.86 -5.90
C ILE A 83 -6.43 -4.62 -6.64
N ASP A 84 -7.30 -4.10 -7.52
CA ASP A 84 -7.12 -2.77 -8.08
C ASP A 84 -7.46 -1.73 -7.01
N ALA A 85 -6.48 -0.91 -6.66
CA ALA A 85 -6.57 0.12 -5.65
C ALA A 85 -6.19 1.48 -6.25
N LYS A 86 -6.52 2.55 -5.52
CA LYS A 86 -6.00 3.89 -5.77
C LYS A 86 -4.79 4.14 -4.91
N ILE A 87 -3.95 5.10 -5.31
CA ILE A 87 -2.84 5.57 -4.49
C ILE A 87 -2.68 7.07 -4.67
N THR A 88 -2.49 7.81 -3.59
CA THR A 88 -1.91 9.15 -3.62
C THR A 88 -0.39 9.03 -3.46
N ASP A 89 0.33 9.59 -4.42
CA ASP A 89 1.78 9.64 -4.40
C ASP A 89 2.29 10.76 -3.45
N PRO A 90 3.62 10.90 -3.26
CA PRO A 90 4.17 11.93 -2.37
C PRO A 90 3.86 13.38 -2.81
N GLY A 91 3.55 13.60 -4.09
CA GLY A 91 3.10 14.88 -4.62
C GLY A 91 1.60 15.11 -4.47
N LEU A 92 0.88 14.17 -3.85
CA LEU A 92 -0.57 14.18 -3.69
C LEU A 92 -1.33 14.08 -5.01
N LYS A 93 -0.71 13.55 -6.07
CA LYS A 93 -1.43 13.16 -7.28
C LYS A 93 -1.95 11.74 -7.14
N MET A 94 -3.08 11.50 -7.77
CA MET A 94 -3.71 10.19 -7.74
C MET A 94 -3.24 9.29 -8.88
N GLY A 95 -3.12 8.01 -8.54
CA GLY A 95 -2.80 6.93 -9.47
C GLY A 95 -3.63 5.69 -9.19
N SER A 96 -3.48 4.72 -10.08
CA SER A 96 -3.91 3.35 -9.84
C SER A 96 -2.71 2.53 -9.37
N ILE A 97 -2.95 1.60 -8.46
CA ILE A 97 -1.95 0.63 -8.03
C ILE A 97 -2.59 -0.74 -7.86
N LYS A 98 -1.80 -1.81 -8.01
CA LYS A 98 -2.27 -3.17 -7.74
C LYS A 98 -1.66 -3.70 -6.46
N LEU A 99 -2.51 -4.24 -5.60
CA LEU A 99 -2.15 -4.95 -4.39
C LEU A 99 -2.24 -6.46 -4.63
N TRP A 100 -1.23 -7.22 -4.21
CA TRP A 100 -1.36 -8.68 -4.09
C TRP A 100 -0.64 -9.22 -2.87
N LYS A 101 -1.04 -10.43 -2.47
CA LYS A 101 -0.44 -11.17 -1.36
C LYS A 101 0.49 -12.26 -1.89
N TRP A 102 1.67 -12.35 -1.29
CA TRP A 102 2.61 -13.43 -1.47
C TRP A 102 2.71 -14.26 -0.20
N LEU A 103 2.76 -15.57 -0.39
CA LEU A 103 2.93 -16.57 0.65
C LEU A 103 4.12 -17.43 0.23
N ASN A 104 5.20 -17.40 1.02
CA ASN A 104 6.29 -18.34 0.84
C ASN A 104 5.88 -19.70 1.40
N LYS A 105 5.52 -20.62 0.50
CA LYS A 105 5.05 -21.97 0.89
C LYS A 105 6.18 -22.91 1.34
N VAL A 106 7.45 -22.51 1.16
CA VAL A 106 8.61 -23.40 1.34
C VAL A 106 9.11 -23.40 2.78
N ASP A 107 9.13 -22.25 3.46
CA ASP A 107 9.89 -22.13 4.72
C ASP A 107 9.03 -21.87 5.97
N SER A 108 7.86 -21.24 5.85
CA SER A 108 6.89 -21.11 6.94
C SER A 108 5.60 -20.40 6.47
N PRO A 109 4.41 -20.79 6.95
CA PRO A 109 3.18 -20.01 6.75
C PRO A 109 3.23 -18.58 7.36
N THR A 110 4.31 -18.20 8.04
CA THR A 110 4.49 -16.89 8.69
C THR A 110 5.16 -15.83 7.81
N ASP A 111 5.81 -16.18 6.68
CA ASP A 111 6.43 -15.18 5.78
C ASP A 111 5.42 -14.66 4.75
N ILE A 112 4.43 -13.92 5.26
CA ILE A 112 3.39 -13.27 4.46
C ILE A 112 3.88 -11.88 4.04
N LYS A 113 3.85 -11.61 2.74
CA LYS A 113 4.20 -10.30 2.17
C LYS A 113 3.08 -9.74 1.32
N TYR A 114 2.81 -8.46 1.45
CA TYR A 114 1.95 -7.71 0.56
C TYR A 114 2.81 -6.85 -0.36
N TYR A 115 2.41 -6.75 -1.62
CA TYR A 115 3.13 -5.96 -2.62
C TYR A 115 2.20 -4.94 -3.24
N LEU A 116 2.65 -3.69 -3.28
CA LEU A 116 2.12 -2.70 -4.21
C LEU A 116 3.02 -2.69 -5.43
N GLY A 117 2.49 -3.13 -6.57
CA GLY A 117 3.21 -3.17 -7.84
C GLY A 117 2.60 -2.23 -8.85
N SER A 118 2.19 -2.76 -10.01
CA SER A 118 1.69 -2.04 -11.20
C SER A 118 1.24 -0.61 -10.90
N GLY A 119 2.13 0.37 -11.16
CA GLY A 119 2.00 1.77 -10.73
C GLY A 119 3.17 2.26 -9.86
N TRP A 120 3.79 1.38 -9.07
CA TRP A 120 4.88 1.72 -8.15
C TRP A 120 6.12 2.28 -8.84
N ASN A 121 6.60 1.64 -9.91
CA ASN A 121 7.77 2.14 -10.66
C ASN A 121 7.57 3.58 -11.14
N ARG A 122 6.35 3.93 -11.58
CA ARG A 122 6.03 5.30 -11.97
C ARG A 122 6.22 6.27 -10.80
N ILE A 123 5.73 5.91 -9.61
CA ILE A 123 5.88 6.72 -8.39
C ILE A 123 7.35 6.88 -8.02
N VAL A 124 8.13 5.80 -8.04
CA VAL A 124 9.57 5.85 -7.74
C VAL A 124 10.30 6.78 -8.71
N THR A 125 10.05 6.64 -10.01
CA THR A 125 10.70 7.46 -11.04
C THR A 125 10.25 8.92 -11.01
N GLU A 126 8.95 9.19 -10.86
CA GLU A 126 8.39 10.55 -10.87
C GLU A 126 8.81 11.38 -9.66
N TYR A 127 9.00 10.74 -8.49
CA TYR A 127 9.33 11.43 -7.24
C TYR A 127 10.77 11.22 -6.76
N ASP A 128 11.63 10.62 -7.60
CA ASP A 128 13.04 10.32 -7.30
C ASP A 128 13.20 9.66 -5.92
N LEU A 129 12.37 8.63 -5.65
CA LEU A 129 12.42 7.90 -4.39
C LEU A 129 13.68 7.04 -4.35
N LYS A 130 14.42 7.12 -3.24
CA LYS A 130 15.74 6.49 -3.07
C LYS A 130 15.72 5.36 -2.05
N GLU A 131 16.66 4.44 -2.21
CA GLU A 131 16.90 3.40 -1.22
C GLU A 131 17.26 4.04 0.13
N GLY A 132 16.71 3.48 1.21
CA GLY A 132 16.92 3.98 2.57
C GLY A 132 16.00 5.13 2.99
N GLU A 133 15.26 5.75 2.06
CA GLU A 133 14.31 6.82 2.40
C GLU A 133 13.16 6.30 3.25
N LEU A 134 12.80 7.08 4.27
CA LEU A 134 11.74 6.72 5.20
C LEU A 134 10.38 7.14 4.61
N VAL A 135 9.46 6.19 4.50
CA VAL A 135 8.10 6.45 4.02
C VAL A 135 7.06 5.90 4.99
N ARG A 136 5.88 6.50 4.93
CA ARG A 136 4.67 6.04 5.61
C ARG A 136 3.59 5.70 4.61
N LEU A 137 2.83 4.66 4.90
CA LEU A 137 1.69 4.22 4.10
C LEU A 137 0.43 4.16 4.98
N TRP A 138 -0.65 4.78 4.51
CA TRP A 138 -1.99 4.60 5.04
C TRP A 138 -2.88 3.91 4.00
N ALA A 139 -3.91 3.25 4.48
CA ALA A 139 -5.04 2.77 3.71
C ALA A 139 -6.28 3.57 4.12
N VAL A 140 -7.03 4.01 3.12
CA VAL A 140 -8.26 4.79 3.27
C VAL A 140 -9.38 4.04 2.56
N ARG A 141 -10.52 3.96 3.22
CA ARG A 141 -11.76 3.43 2.63
C ARG A 141 -12.61 4.55 2.10
N LEU A 142 -12.78 4.56 0.77
CA LEU A 142 -13.67 5.46 0.06
C LEU A 142 -15.07 4.84 -0.07
N ALA A 143 -16.06 5.65 -0.43
CA ALA A 143 -17.39 5.15 -0.75
C ALA A 143 -17.33 4.03 -1.81
N LYS A 144 -18.24 3.05 -1.68
CA LYS A 144 -18.26 1.79 -2.46
C LYS A 144 -17.13 0.81 -2.13
N LYS A 145 -16.55 0.89 -0.92
CA LYS A 145 -15.48 0.00 -0.41
C LYS A 145 -14.17 0.07 -1.21
N THR A 146 -13.95 1.12 -2.01
CA THR A 146 -12.72 1.26 -2.79
C THR A 146 -11.53 1.51 -1.86
N LEU A 147 -10.47 0.72 -2.02
CA LEU A 147 -9.21 0.88 -1.29
C LEU A 147 -8.36 1.96 -1.93
N CYS A 148 -7.95 2.95 -1.14
CA CYS A 148 -7.02 4.00 -1.55
C CYS A 148 -5.81 4.02 -0.60
N PHE A 149 -4.61 3.91 -1.15
CA PHE A 149 -3.38 4.06 -0.40
C PHE A 149 -2.92 5.51 -0.39
N VAL A 150 -2.25 5.91 0.68
CA VAL A 150 -1.60 7.22 0.80
C VAL A 150 -0.14 7.01 1.12
N LEU A 151 0.75 7.41 0.21
CA LEU A 151 2.19 7.32 0.40
C LEU A 151 2.74 8.70 0.76
N VAL A 152 3.41 8.81 1.91
CA VAL A 152 4.10 10.03 2.34
C VAL A 152 5.59 9.73 2.49
N ARG A 153 6.41 10.57 1.87
CA ARG A 153 7.85 10.65 2.10
C ARG A 153 8.12 11.53 3.32
N LEU A 154 8.98 11.06 4.23
CA LEU A 154 9.42 11.81 5.41
C LEU A 154 10.75 12.52 5.19
#